data_AF-A0A5N6E509-F1
#
_entry.id   AF-A0A5N6E509-F1
#
_cell.length_a   1.000
_cell.length_b   1.000
_cell.length_c   1.000
_cell.angle_alpha   90.00
_cell.angle_beta   90.00
_cell.angle_gamma   90.00
#
_symmetry.space_group_name_H-M   'P 1'
#
loop_
_entity.id
_entity.type
_entity.pdbx_description
1 polymer ?
#
loop_
_entity_poly.entity_id
_entity_poly.type
_entity_poly.pdbx_seq_one_letter_code
_entity_poly.pdbx_strand_id
1 'polypeptide(L)'
;LKNLGNALGLAEIIRRGDLETLTDEEAVRLLYRQFHSEFVRLKRVEYTLERGDGGPVKGSLDGKALTPSQFLFLQDYAEINRTVVSLLSLKWLLEDNYEAFTAHQPAVVKLSEATFKRFRELALDILETNDDILALVVSLILGDVGKDPKLEEFVHKKDGNKPNHDLVLARAIDMGQFQKPLGLLSDDKRVEVLLGVQVGAKLNIPQLTQGENVPGSLEILLMLRGKSQAFRLKYLEIMLDVSGAGAHVDARGAIRMIEPVCQSFLSAFQVLMNVITENLPVRGAYNTVLQHRGQLLAEQGFHELSTNNRSDRALLRLCAMGRVADKHLAELFEKAFTDLPQPTQDKLINGLNVDGCNGEDAVILYYMPAIFAEALRVTRTASDVKKIQVLQSLMSFMARTYNDTKPVDGHIGVILERDMSGAKDYIRREGFIDDPTILDQCVPPVATC
;
A
#
# COMPACT_ATOMS: atom_id res chain seq x y z
N LEU A 1 37.57 2.13 -17.05
CA LEU A 1 36.21 1.78 -16.56
C LEU A 1 35.19 2.93 -16.64
N LYS A 2 35.57 4.21 -16.81
CA LYS A 2 34.66 5.38 -16.82
C LYS A 2 33.85 5.67 -18.12
N ASN A 3 33.82 4.77 -19.11
CA ASN A 3 33.18 5.07 -20.42
C ASN A 3 32.19 3.99 -20.94
N LEU A 4 31.90 2.94 -20.18
CA LEU A 4 30.98 1.86 -20.62
C LEU A 4 29.50 2.17 -20.35
N GLY A 5 29.18 2.98 -19.32
CA GLY A 5 27.79 3.28 -18.92
C GLY A 5 26.99 4.12 -19.92
N ASN A 6 27.63 4.82 -20.85
CA ASN A 6 26.91 5.68 -21.82
C ASN A 6 26.29 4.90 -23.00
N ALA A 7 26.74 3.67 -23.26
CA ALA A 7 26.29 2.86 -24.41
C ALA A 7 25.30 1.73 -24.04
N LEU A 8 25.26 1.29 -22.77
CA LEU A 8 24.45 0.15 -22.33
C LEU A 8 23.13 0.65 -21.71
N GLY A 9 22.02 -0.05 -22.00
CA GLY A 9 20.72 0.21 -21.35
C GLY A 9 20.67 -0.35 -19.93
N LEU A 10 19.75 0.16 -19.10
CA LEU A 10 19.59 -0.28 -17.70
C LEU A 10 19.44 -1.81 -17.58
N ALA A 11 18.66 -2.43 -18.47
CA ALA A 11 18.44 -3.87 -18.45
C ALA A 11 19.73 -4.68 -18.60
N GLU A 12 20.66 -4.22 -19.44
CA GLU A 12 21.96 -4.88 -19.64
C GLU A 12 22.89 -4.71 -18.45
N ILE A 13 22.84 -3.54 -17.80
CA ILE A 13 23.59 -3.28 -16.55
C ILE A 13 23.09 -4.18 -15.43
N ILE A 14 21.77 -4.32 -15.29
CA ILE A 14 21.16 -5.23 -14.30
C ILE A 14 21.60 -6.67 -14.56
N ARG A 15 21.55 -7.16 -15.80
CA ARG A 15 21.97 -8.54 -16.13
C ARG A 15 23.42 -8.85 -15.79
N ARG A 16 24.29 -7.83 -15.76
CA ARG A 16 25.70 -7.96 -15.36
C ARG A 16 25.91 -7.93 -13.84
N GLY A 17 24.87 -7.61 -13.07
CA GLY A 17 24.96 -7.44 -11.61
C GLY A 17 25.50 -6.07 -11.19
N ASP A 18 25.51 -5.09 -12.10
CA ASP A 18 26.20 -3.82 -11.90
C ASP A 18 25.27 -2.71 -11.35
N LEU A 19 24.02 -3.00 -10.98
CA LEU A 19 23.04 -1.99 -10.53
C LEU A 19 23.51 -1.21 -9.29
N GLU A 20 24.08 -1.90 -8.30
CA GLU A 20 24.63 -1.33 -7.05
C GLU A 20 25.89 -0.48 -7.27
N THR A 21 26.51 -0.57 -8.44
CA THR A 21 27.72 0.20 -8.76
C THR A 21 27.40 1.59 -9.30
N LEU A 22 26.15 1.83 -9.68
CA LEU A 22 25.70 3.11 -10.22
C LEU A 22 25.58 4.14 -9.11
N THR A 23 25.85 5.40 -9.45
CA THR A 23 25.32 6.50 -8.62
C THR A 23 23.80 6.56 -8.74
N ASP A 24 23.13 7.17 -7.75
CA ASP A 24 21.67 7.36 -7.80
C ASP A 24 21.27 8.15 -9.05
N GLU A 25 22.00 9.21 -9.39
CA GLU A 25 21.79 10.01 -10.60
C GLU A 25 21.90 9.20 -11.90
N GLU A 26 22.89 8.29 -11.99
CA GLU A 26 23.04 7.40 -13.14
C GLU A 26 21.89 6.41 -13.25
N ALA A 27 21.50 5.79 -12.13
CA ALA A 27 20.37 4.87 -12.07
C ALA A 27 19.07 5.57 -12.52
N VAL A 28 18.81 6.78 -12.04
CA VAL A 28 17.63 7.57 -12.44
C VAL A 28 17.63 7.90 -13.94
N ARG A 29 18.76 8.32 -14.50
CA ARG A 29 18.87 8.62 -15.96
C ARG A 29 18.68 7.38 -16.81
N LEU A 30 19.26 6.25 -16.40
CA LEU A 30 19.18 4.98 -17.11
C LEU A 30 17.77 4.40 -17.05
N LEU A 31 17.09 4.49 -15.91
CA LEU A 31 15.68 4.10 -15.77
C LEU A 31 14.80 4.90 -16.73
N TYR A 32 14.91 6.23 -16.71
CA TYR A 32 14.16 7.09 -17.62
C TYR A 32 14.42 6.75 -19.10
N ARG A 33 15.68 6.52 -19.47
CA ARG A 33 16.05 6.16 -20.85
C ARG A 33 15.43 4.83 -21.26
N GLN A 34 15.47 3.82 -20.39
CA GLN A 34 14.95 2.47 -20.65
C GLN A 34 13.42 2.45 -20.78
N PHE A 35 12.72 3.24 -19.96
CA PHE A 35 11.26 3.26 -19.83
C PHE A 35 10.65 4.61 -20.23
N HIS A 36 11.21 5.23 -21.28
CA HIS A 36 10.83 6.59 -21.68
C HIS A 36 9.32 6.74 -21.94
N SER A 37 8.70 5.76 -22.63
CA SER A 37 7.25 5.77 -22.92
C SER A 37 6.40 5.72 -21.65
N GLU A 38 6.84 4.95 -20.67
CA GLU A 38 6.17 4.78 -19.38
C GLU A 38 6.29 6.06 -18.56
N PHE A 39 7.46 6.71 -18.53
CA PHE A 39 7.63 8.01 -17.86
C PHE A 39 6.75 9.11 -18.46
N VAL A 40 6.50 9.10 -19.78
CA VAL A 40 5.55 10.03 -20.42
C VAL A 40 4.12 9.80 -19.91
N ARG A 41 3.75 8.57 -19.59
CA ARG A 41 2.45 8.24 -18.99
C ARG A 41 2.38 8.66 -17.53
N LEU A 42 3.42 8.36 -16.73
CA LEU A 42 3.49 8.72 -15.31
C LEU A 42 3.32 10.23 -15.05
N LYS A 43 3.72 11.10 -15.98
CA LYS A 43 3.47 12.55 -15.90
C LYS A 43 2.00 12.95 -15.82
N ARG A 44 1.08 12.06 -16.23
CA ARG A 44 -0.37 12.31 -16.28
C ARG A 44 -1.10 11.86 -15.02
N VAL A 45 -0.43 11.12 -14.16
CA VAL A 45 -1.03 10.58 -12.94
C VAL A 45 -1.08 11.70 -11.90
N GLU A 46 -2.29 12.09 -11.50
CA GLU A 46 -2.51 13.09 -10.45
C GLU A 46 -2.59 12.40 -9.08
N TYR A 47 -1.87 12.93 -8.09
CA TYR A 47 -1.93 12.42 -6.72
C TYR A 47 -2.93 13.23 -5.88
N THR A 48 -3.94 12.57 -5.31
CA THR A 48 -5.12 13.27 -4.77
C THR A 48 -5.36 13.06 -3.26
N LEU A 49 -4.68 12.13 -2.59
CA LEU A 49 -5.10 11.65 -1.26
C LEU A 49 -4.36 12.27 -0.08
N GLU A 50 -3.05 12.09 0.09
CA GLU A 50 -2.31 12.71 1.19
C GLU A 50 -1.71 14.07 0.74
N ARG A 51 -1.73 15.11 1.58
CA ARG A 51 -0.96 16.33 1.33
C ARG A 51 0.08 16.45 2.44
N GLY A 52 1.31 16.77 2.08
CA GLY A 52 2.29 17.26 3.04
C GLY A 52 1.87 18.62 3.60
N ASP A 53 2.67 19.19 4.49
CA ASP A 53 2.40 20.47 5.16
C ASP A 53 2.48 21.71 4.23
N GLY A 54 2.38 21.52 2.91
CA GLY A 54 2.36 22.60 1.91
C GLY A 54 3.73 23.17 1.52
N GLY A 55 4.83 22.63 2.06
CA GLY A 55 6.19 22.99 1.64
C GLY A 55 6.57 22.41 0.27
N PRO A 56 7.63 22.94 -0.38
CA PRO A 56 8.15 22.35 -1.61
C PRO A 56 8.69 20.94 -1.35
N VAL A 57 8.45 20.04 -2.30
CA VAL A 57 8.97 18.67 -2.23
C VAL A 57 10.50 18.71 -2.22
N LYS A 58 11.10 17.92 -1.33
CA LYS A 58 12.55 17.87 -1.15
C LYS A 58 13.10 16.62 -1.81
N GLY A 59 14.27 16.71 -2.43
CA GLY A 59 15.00 15.54 -2.92
C GLY A 59 16.47 15.59 -2.53
N SER A 60 17.24 14.62 -3.02
CA SER A 60 18.65 14.40 -2.66
C SER A 60 19.60 14.42 -3.86
N LEU A 61 19.09 14.57 -5.09
CA LEU A 61 19.88 14.40 -6.31
C LEU A 61 20.69 15.65 -6.71
N ASP A 62 21.80 15.41 -7.40
CA ASP A 62 22.74 16.36 -8.03
C ASP A 62 23.40 17.34 -7.03
N GLY A 63 23.43 16.99 -5.73
CA GLY A 63 23.92 17.88 -4.66
C GLY A 63 23.11 19.18 -4.50
N LYS A 64 21.99 19.31 -5.21
CA LYS A 64 21.10 20.49 -5.26
C LYS A 64 19.74 20.24 -4.62
N ALA A 65 19.61 19.14 -3.89
CA ALA A 65 18.37 18.71 -3.25
C ALA A 65 17.18 18.56 -4.22
N LEU A 66 17.45 18.17 -5.48
CA LEU A 66 16.42 17.97 -6.49
C LEU A 66 15.66 16.66 -6.26
N THR A 67 14.35 16.69 -6.46
CA THR A 67 13.54 15.46 -6.58
C THR A 67 13.90 14.72 -7.88
N PRO A 68 13.60 13.41 -7.99
CA PRO A 68 13.81 12.67 -9.23
C PRO A 68 13.21 13.33 -10.48
N SER A 69 11.97 13.80 -10.37
CA SER A 69 11.28 14.46 -11.50
C SER A 69 11.84 15.84 -11.81
N GLN A 70 12.22 16.64 -10.80
CA GLN A 70 12.94 17.90 -11.02
C GLN A 70 14.29 17.66 -11.71
N PHE A 71 15.03 16.63 -11.30
CA PHE A 71 16.30 16.25 -11.90
C PHE A 71 16.15 15.85 -13.38
N LEU A 72 15.07 15.15 -13.73
CA LEU A 72 14.82 14.68 -15.11
C LEU A 72 14.14 15.72 -16.01
N PHE A 73 13.26 16.56 -15.45
CA PHE A 73 12.30 17.37 -16.22
C PHE A 73 12.17 18.82 -15.76
N LEU A 74 12.93 19.25 -14.73
CA LEU A 74 12.84 20.58 -14.12
C LEU A 74 11.45 20.91 -13.55
N GLN A 75 10.63 19.89 -13.30
CA GLN A 75 9.28 20.01 -12.75
C GLN A 75 8.96 18.79 -11.88
N ASP A 76 8.20 19.01 -10.80
CA ASP A 76 7.71 17.91 -9.96
C ASP A 76 6.55 17.15 -10.59
N TYR A 77 6.69 15.83 -10.60
CA TYR A 77 5.65 14.88 -10.93
C TYR A 77 5.59 13.83 -9.81
N ALA A 78 4.49 13.81 -9.07
CA ALA A 78 4.34 12.99 -7.86
C ALA A 78 4.59 11.50 -8.14
N GLU A 79 3.97 10.95 -9.19
CA GLU A 79 4.10 9.52 -9.50
C GLU A 79 5.51 9.17 -9.97
N ILE A 80 6.17 10.03 -10.76
CA ILE A 80 7.58 9.82 -11.11
C ILE A 80 8.47 9.79 -9.88
N ASN A 81 8.26 10.70 -8.92
CA ASN A 81 9.03 10.71 -7.67
C ASN A 81 8.81 9.39 -6.90
N ARG A 82 7.56 8.90 -6.80
CA ARG A 82 7.26 7.62 -6.15
C ARG A 82 7.96 6.45 -6.83
N THR A 83 7.75 6.27 -8.14
CA THR A 83 8.34 5.18 -8.92
C THR A 83 9.86 5.15 -8.84
N VAL A 84 10.50 6.32 -8.95
CA VAL A 84 11.96 6.40 -8.92
C VAL A 84 12.50 6.11 -7.52
N VAL A 85 11.85 6.60 -6.45
CA VAL A 85 12.27 6.28 -5.07
C VAL A 85 12.04 4.80 -4.76
N SER A 86 11.03 4.14 -5.33
CA SER A 86 10.90 2.67 -5.24
C SER A 86 12.07 1.93 -5.88
N LEU A 87 12.54 2.36 -7.05
CA LEU A 87 13.78 1.82 -7.64
C LEU A 87 15.00 2.09 -6.75
N LEU A 88 15.18 3.33 -6.29
CA LEU A 88 16.31 3.68 -5.44
C LEU A 88 16.28 2.91 -4.12
N SER A 89 15.10 2.64 -3.57
CA SER A 89 14.92 1.78 -2.38
C SER A 89 15.45 0.37 -2.62
N LEU A 90 15.19 -0.22 -3.79
CA LEU A 90 15.78 -1.51 -4.18
C LEU A 90 17.30 -1.41 -4.25
N LYS A 91 17.83 -0.39 -4.92
CA LYS A 91 19.27 -0.16 -5.06
C LYS A 91 19.95 -0.03 -3.69
N TRP A 92 19.41 0.79 -2.79
CA TRP A 92 19.94 0.99 -1.44
C TRP A 92 19.87 -0.29 -0.60
N LEU A 93 18.87 -1.16 -0.79
CA LEU A 93 18.83 -2.48 -0.14
C LEU A 93 19.97 -3.37 -0.64
N LEU A 94 20.18 -3.45 -1.97
CA LEU A 94 21.26 -4.26 -2.55
C LEU A 94 22.63 -3.82 -2.02
N GLU A 95 22.85 -2.50 -1.96
CA GLU A 95 24.07 -1.85 -1.45
C GLU A 95 24.29 -1.96 0.07
N ASP A 96 23.32 -2.48 0.84
CA ASP A 96 23.32 -2.37 2.31
C ASP A 96 23.40 -0.91 2.81
N ASN A 97 22.83 0.02 2.04
CA ASN A 97 22.90 1.47 2.29
C ASN A 97 21.75 1.94 3.17
N TYR A 98 21.81 1.55 4.45
CA TYR A 98 20.81 1.91 5.47
C TYR A 98 20.61 3.44 5.62
N GLU A 99 21.67 4.22 5.52
CA GLU A 99 21.60 5.68 5.71
C GLU A 99 20.83 6.37 4.59
N ALA A 100 21.07 6.00 3.33
CA ALA A 100 20.29 6.53 2.21
C ALA A 100 18.82 6.07 2.29
N PHE A 101 18.60 4.78 2.60
CA PHE A 101 17.26 4.22 2.70
C PHE A 101 16.41 4.94 3.76
N THR A 102 16.97 5.19 4.94
CA THR A 102 16.25 5.76 6.09
C THR A 102 16.37 7.27 6.22
N ALA A 103 16.98 7.94 5.23
CA ALA A 103 17.14 9.38 5.23
C ALA A 103 15.80 10.09 5.45
N HIS A 104 15.79 11.02 6.41
CA HIS A 104 14.63 11.84 6.79
C HIS A 104 13.40 11.10 7.33
N GLN A 105 13.52 9.82 7.71
CA GLN A 105 12.51 9.20 8.55
C GLN A 105 12.47 9.89 9.94
N PRO A 106 11.28 10.06 10.57
CA PRO A 106 11.19 10.64 11.90
C PRO A 106 11.90 9.77 12.93
N ALA A 107 12.79 10.35 13.74
CA ALA A 107 13.67 9.60 14.66
C ALA A 107 12.94 8.61 15.57
N VAL A 108 11.74 8.96 16.05
CA VAL A 108 10.93 8.14 16.97
C VAL A 108 10.46 6.83 16.34
N VAL A 109 10.29 6.80 15.02
CA VAL A 109 9.79 5.63 14.28
C VAL A 109 10.74 5.20 13.17
N LYS A 110 11.98 5.71 13.16
CA LYS A 110 12.99 5.38 12.15
C LYS A 110 13.20 3.87 12.13
N LEU A 111 13.18 3.29 10.93
CA LEU A 111 13.52 1.88 10.71
C LEU A 111 14.88 1.60 11.32
N SER A 112 14.98 0.58 12.15
CA SER A 112 16.21 0.14 12.79
C SER A 112 17.11 -0.60 11.80
N GLU A 113 18.42 -0.59 12.04
CA GLU A 113 19.37 -1.37 11.23
C GLU A 113 19.06 -2.87 11.23
N ALA A 114 18.58 -3.41 12.35
CA ALA A 114 18.23 -4.83 12.45
C ALA A 114 17.05 -5.19 11.55
N THR A 115 15.99 -4.38 11.55
CA THR A 115 14.82 -4.60 10.68
C THR A 115 15.16 -4.32 9.21
N PHE A 116 16.00 -3.30 8.92
CA PHE A 116 16.53 -3.07 7.58
C PHE A 116 17.30 -4.28 7.04
N LYS A 117 18.20 -4.89 7.83
CA LYS A 117 18.94 -6.10 7.44
C LYS A 117 18.01 -7.27 7.15
N ARG A 118 16.97 -7.49 7.95
CA ARG A 118 15.95 -8.52 7.67
C ARG A 118 15.20 -8.26 6.37
N PHE A 119 14.91 -6.99 6.05
CA PHE A 119 14.28 -6.64 4.78
C PHE A 119 15.24 -6.89 3.61
N ARG A 120 16.51 -6.51 3.75
CA ARG A 120 17.56 -6.82 2.77
C ARG A 120 17.71 -8.32 2.55
N GLU A 121 17.77 -9.12 3.62
CA GLU A 121 17.84 -10.58 3.55
C GLU A 121 16.65 -11.17 2.79
N LEU A 122 15.43 -10.70 3.09
CA LEU A 122 14.24 -11.09 2.33
C LEU A 122 14.36 -10.72 0.85
N ALA A 123 14.82 -9.50 0.54
CA ALA A 123 14.99 -9.07 -0.84
C ALA A 123 16.01 -9.94 -1.60
N LEU A 124 17.15 -10.27 -0.98
CA LEU A 124 18.18 -11.12 -1.57
C LEU A 124 17.72 -12.58 -1.72
N ASP A 125 16.94 -13.10 -0.76
CA ASP A 125 16.33 -14.43 -0.85
C ASP A 125 15.34 -14.52 -2.03
N ILE A 126 14.60 -13.45 -2.30
CA ILE A 126 13.65 -13.38 -3.42
C ILE A 126 14.37 -13.17 -4.76
N LEU A 127 15.43 -12.36 -4.78
CA LEU A 127 16.15 -11.93 -5.98
C LEU A 127 17.37 -12.84 -6.25
N GLU A 128 17.11 -14.13 -6.48
CA GLU A 128 18.16 -15.15 -6.68
C GLU A 128 19.03 -14.90 -7.91
N THR A 129 18.46 -14.27 -8.95
CA THR A 129 19.15 -13.98 -10.21
C THR A 129 19.02 -12.51 -10.62
N ASN A 130 19.92 -12.05 -11.49
CA ASN A 130 19.82 -10.71 -12.08
C ASN A 130 18.55 -10.52 -12.92
N ASP A 131 18.00 -11.60 -13.48
CA ASP A 131 16.71 -11.56 -14.19
C ASP A 131 15.53 -11.33 -13.23
N ASP A 132 15.61 -11.77 -11.97
CA ASP A 132 14.63 -11.41 -10.93
C ASP A 132 14.65 -9.91 -10.63
N ILE A 133 15.85 -9.32 -10.55
CA ILE A 133 16.01 -7.87 -10.35
C ILE A 133 15.36 -7.12 -11.52
N LEU A 134 15.62 -7.54 -12.76
CA LEU A 134 15.01 -6.91 -13.94
C LEU A 134 13.49 -7.10 -13.95
N ALA A 135 12.98 -8.27 -13.58
CA ALA A 135 11.55 -8.54 -13.45
C ALA A 135 10.88 -7.64 -12.42
N LEU A 136 11.52 -7.45 -11.26
CA LEU A 136 11.05 -6.54 -10.21
C LEU A 136 11.00 -5.09 -10.68
N VAL A 137 12.06 -4.62 -11.36
CA VAL A 137 12.12 -3.26 -11.94
C VAL A 137 11.00 -3.06 -12.96
N VAL A 138 10.76 -4.04 -13.84
CA VAL A 138 9.63 -3.99 -14.78
C VAL A 138 8.30 -3.97 -14.03
N SER A 139 8.12 -4.79 -12.99
CA SER A 139 6.89 -4.82 -12.19
C SER A 139 6.58 -3.47 -11.53
N LEU A 140 7.59 -2.82 -10.95
CA LEU A 140 7.47 -1.47 -10.35
C LEU A 140 6.99 -0.43 -11.37
N ILE A 141 7.58 -0.41 -12.56
CA ILE A 141 7.17 0.52 -13.63
C ILE A 141 5.74 0.23 -14.08
N LEU A 142 5.38 -1.03 -14.30
CA LEU A 142 4.05 -1.41 -14.78
C LEU A 142 2.96 -1.07 -13.76
N GLY A 143 3.22 -1.33 -12.47
CA GLY A 143 2.28 -1.04 -11.38
C GLY A 143 1.86 0.43 -11.34
N ASP A 144 2.83 1.35 -11.44
CA ASP A 144 2.54 2.79 -11.38
C ASP A 144 1.92 3.33 -12.68
N VAL A 145 2.30 2.79 -13.84
CA VAL A 145 1.68 3.19 -15.12
C VAL A 145 0.23 2.70 -15.24
N GLY A 146 -0.15 1.65 -14.50
CA GLY A 146 -1.54 1.21 -14.39
C GLY A 146 -2.51 2.31 -13.96
N LYS A 147 -2.02 3.35 -13.28
CA LYS A 147 -2.77 4.51 -12.78
C LYS A 147 -2.94 5.64 -13.82
N ASP A 148 -2.41 5.49 -15.04
CA ASP A 148 -2.54 6.49 -16.12
C ASP A 148 -4.01 6.67 -16.51
N PRO A 149 -4.63 7.85 -16.30
CA PRO A 149 -6.05 8.06 -16.61
C PRO A 149 -6.37 7.86 -18.10
N LYS A 150 -5.38 8.06 -19.00
CA LYS A 150 -5.58 7.76 -20.43
C LYS A 150 -5.51 6.28 -20.75
N LEU A 151 -4.84 5.49 -19.92
CA LEU A 151 -4.85 4.03 -20.03
C LEU A 151 -6.21 3.48 -19.59
N GLU A 152 -6.75 4.00 -18.49
CA GLU A 152 -8.12 3.68 -18.04
C GLU A 152 -9.15 4.02 -19.14
N GLU A 153 -9.08 5.23 -19.72
CA GLU A 153 -9.96 5.63 -20.82
C GLU A 153 -9.83 4.70 -22.05
N PHE A 154 -8.60 4.28 -22.37
CA PHE A 154 -8.35 3.34 -23.47
C PHE A 154 -9.00 1.98 -23.23
N VAL A 155 -8.81 1.40 -22.03
CA VAL A 155 -9.41 0.11 -21.67
C VAL A 155 -10.93 0.22 -21.66
N HIS A 156 -11.47 1.29 -21.07
CA HIS A 156 -12.92 1.52 -21.02
C HIS A 156 -13.56 1.59 -22.41
N LYS A 157 -12.94 2.32 -23.35
CA LYS A 157 -13.41 2.42 -24.75
C LYS A 157 -13.41 1.08 -25.48
N LYS A 158 -12.56 0.13 -25.07
CA LYS A 158 -12.41 -1.18 -25.71
C LYS A 158 -13.31 -2.25 -25.09
N ASP A 159 -13.46 -2.24 -23.77
CA ASP A 159 -14.24 -3.26 -23.04
C ASP A 159 -15.72 -2.89 -22.90
N GLY A 160 -16.11 -1.64 -23.12
CA GLY A 160 -17.51 -1.19 -23.07
C GLY A 160 -18.11 -1.08 -21.65
N ASN A 161 -17.41 -1.60 -20.63
CA ASN A 161 -17.72 -1.43 -19.21
C ASN A 161 -16.62 -0.61 -18.53
N LYS A 162 -16.93 0.10 -17.43
CA LYS A 162 -15.91 0.75 -16.60
C LYS A 162 -15.20 -0.37 -15.81
N PRO A 163 -13.95 -0.74 -16.13
CA PRO A 163 -13.26 -1.76 -15.35
C PRO A 163 -13.05 -1.24 -13.92
N ASN A 164 -13.02 -2.14 -12.94
CA ASN A 164 -12.42 -1.82 -11.65
C ASN A 164 -11.00 -1.27 -11.93
N HIS A 165 -10.66 -0.14 -11.30
CA HIS A 165 -9.35 0.52 -11.43
C HIS A 165 -8.20 -0.50 -11.31
N ASP A 166 -8.34 -1.49 -10.44
CA ASP A 166 -7.31 -2.48 -10.14
C ASP A 166 -7.12 -3.52 -11.27
N LEU A 167 -8.08 -3.64 -12.19
CA LEU A 167 -8.00 -4.50 -13.38
C LEU A 167 -7.46 -3.80 -14.63
N VAL A 168 -7.34 -2.46 -14.62
CA VAL A 168 -6.94 -1.67 -15.80
C VAL A 168 -5.60 -2.15 -16.36
N LEU A 169 -4.60 -2.38 -15.50
CA LEU A 169 -3.29 -2.84 -15.92
C LEU A 169 -3.34 -4.24 -16.56
N ALA A 170 -4.04 -5.19 -15.93
CA ALA A 170 -4.20 -6.55 -16.46
C ALA A 170 -4.87 -6.54 -17.84
N ARG A 171 -5.96 -5.77 -17.99
CA ARG A 171 -6.67 -5.63 -19.27
C ARG A 171 -5.83 -4.94 -20.33
N ALA A 172 -5.10 -3.89 -19.97
CA ALA A 172 -4.21 -3.22 -20.90
C ALA A 172 -3.14 -4.17 -21.46
N ILE A 173 -2.58 -5.04 -20.62
CA ILE A 173 -1.60 -6.06 -21.04
C ILE A 173 -2.25 -7.05 -21.99
N ASP A 174 -3.46 -7.56 -21.69
CA ASP A 174 -4.21 -8.46 -22.58
C ASP A 174 -4.48 -7.83 -23.96
N MET A 175 -4.68 -6.51 -24.00
CA MET A 175 -4.86 -5.72 -25.22
C MET A 175 -3.54 -5.40 -25.96
N GLY A 176 -2.42 -6.00 -25.55
CA GLY A 176 -1.12 -5.83 -26.18
C GLY A 176 -0.41 -4.52 -25.83
N GLN A 177 -0.82 -3.82 -24.76
CA GLN A 177 0.02 -2.76 -24.20
C GLN A 177 1.27 -3.37 -23.54
N PHE A 178 2.29 -2.53 -23.30
CA PHE A 178 3.49 -2.92 -22.54
C PHE A 178 4.37 -4.03 -23.14
N GLN A 179 4.27 -4.32 -24.44
CA GLN A 179 5.12 -5.32 -25.10
C GLN A 179 6.61 -4.99 -25.01
N LYS A 180 6.99 -3.70 -25.01
CA LYS A 180 8.39 -3.27 -24.88
C LYS A 180 8.97 -3.60 -23.50
N PRO A 181 8.40 -3.14 -22.36
CA PRO A 181 8.93 -3.48 -21.05
C PRO A 181 8.84 -4.98 -20.75
N LEU A 182 7.74 -5.65 -21.13
CA LEU A 182 7.60 -7.10 -20.94
C LEU A 182 8.57 -7.90 -21.83
N GLY A 183 8.93 -7.39 -23.01
CA GLY A 183 9.91 -7.99 -23.91
C GLY A 183 11.36 -7.89 -23.42
N LEU A 184 11.62 -7.21 -22.30
CA LEU A 184 12.92 -7.24 -21.63
C LEU A 184 13.13 -8.52 -20.80
N LEU A 185 12.06 -9.23 -20.48
CA LEU A 185 12.05 -10.38 -19.58
C LEU A 185 12.19 -11.68 -20.36
N SER A 186 12.78 -12.69 -19.71
CA SER A 186 12.65 -14.08 -20.16
C SER A 186 11.19 -14.55 -20.02
N ASP A 187 10.83 -15.62 -20.71
CA ASP A 187 9.45 -16.13 -20.71
C ASP A 187 8.97 -16.49 -19.29
N ASP A 188 9.83 -17.12 -18.49
CA ASP A 188 9.51 -17.48 -17.11
C ASP A 188 9.26 -16.25 -16.24
N LYS A 189 10.12 -15.23 -16.32
CA LYS A 189 9.96 -13.97 -15.57
C LYS A 189 8.77 -13.16 -16.04
N ARG A 190 8.45 -13.21 -17.32
CA ARG A 190 7.23 -12.62 -17.86
C ARG A 190 6.00 -13.27 -17.24
N VAL A 191 5.95 -14.60 -17.14
CA VAL A 191 4.84 -15.31 -16.49
C VAL A 191 4.71 -14.92 -15.02
N GLU A 192 5.82 -14.84 -14.27
CA GLU A 192 5.81 -14.42 -12.86
C GLU A 192 5.26 -13.01 -12.67
N VAL A 193 5.69 -12.04 -13.49
CA VAL A 193 5.18 -10.65 -13.46
C VAL A 193 3.70 -10.60 -13.80
N LEU A 194 3.24 -11.34 -14.82
CA LEU A 194 1.83 -11.37 -15.21
C LEU A 194 0.93 -11.96 -14.12
N LEU A 195 1.36 -13.03 -13.47
CA LEU A 195 0.68 -13.59 -12.29
C LEU A 195 0.64 -12.57 -11.14
N GLY A 196 1.73 -11.86 -10.90
CA GLY A 196 1.79 -10.77 -9.91
C GLY A 196 0.79 -9.65 -10.20
N VAL A 197 0.62 -9.25 -11.46
CA VAL A 197 -0.39 -8.27 -11.89
C VAL A 197 -1.81 -8.79 -11.62
N GLN A 198 -2.10 -10.05 -11.94
CA GLN A 198 -3.43 -10.65 -11.69
C GLN A 198 -3.78 -10.71 -10.20
N VAL A 199 -2.80 -10.98 -9.34
CA VAL A 199 -2.96 -11.00 -7.87
C VAL A 199 -3.15 -9.58 -7.34
N GLY A 200 -2.32 -8.64 -7.79
CA GLY A 200 -2.40 -7.24 -7.39
C GLY A 200 -3.73 -6.58 -7.76
N ALA A 201 -4.40 -7.07 -8.80
CA ALA A 201 -5.71 -6.59 -9.22
C ALA A 201 -6.88 -6.98 -8.28
N LYS A 202 -6.63 -7.87 -7.32
CA LYS A 202 -7.66 -8.39 -6.39
C LYS A 202 -7.24 -8.37 -4.93
N LEU A 203 -5.93 -8.34 -4.66
CA LEU A 203 -5.39 -8.30 -3.31
C LEU A 203 -4.44 -7.12 -3.16
N ASN A 204 -4.87 -6.17 -2.35
CA ASN A 204 -4.05 -5.08 -1.86
C ASN A 204 -3.49 -5.46 -0.47
N ILE A 205 -2.21 -5.85 -0.45
CA ILE A 205 -1.52 -6.28 0.78
C ILE A 205 -1.37 -5.12 1.79
N PRO A 206 -1.12 -3.86 1.40
CA PRO A 206 -1.21 -2.73 2.32
C PRO A 206 -2.57 -2.65 3.07
N GLN A 207 -3.70 -2.88 2.39
CA GLN A 207 -5.01 -2.94 3.07
C GLN A 207 -5.07 -4.08 4.10
N LEU A 208 -4.42 -5.22 3.83
CA LEU A 208 -4.35 -6.34 4.78
C LEU A 208 -3.56 -5.94 6.03
N THR A 209 -2.36 -5.37 5.88
CA THR A 209 -1.52 -4.98 7.03
C THR A 209 -2.11 -3.82 7.82
N GLN A 210 -3.00 -3.03 7.20
CA GLN A 210 -3.77 -1.97 7.82
C GLN A 210 -5.14 -2.43 8.36
N GLY A 211 -5.51 -3.71 8.28
CA GLY A 211 -6.77 -4.23 8.82
C GLY A 211 -8.04 -3.76 8.09
N GLU A 212 -7.88 -3.10 6.94
CA GLU A 212 -8.96 -2.63 6.06
C GLU A 212 -9.56 -3.78 5.25
N ASN A 213 -8.71 -4.71 4.81
CA ASN A 213 -9.10 -5.85 3.99
C ASN A 213 -9.94 -6.89 4.79
N VAL A 214 -10.46 -7.91 4.10
CA VAL A 214 -11.20 -9.04 4.68
C VAL A 214 -10.51 -10.39 4.35
N PRO A 215 -10.73 -11.44 5.16
CA PRO A 215 -10.18 -12.78 4.89
C PRO A 215 -10.36 -13.31 3.46
N GLY A 216 -11.54 -13.12 2.86
CA GLY A 216 -11.87 -13.58 1.50
C GLY A 216 -10.93 -13.05 0.43
N SER A 217 -10.39 -11.84 0.60
CA SER A 217 -9.45 -11.25 -0.36
C SER A 217 -8.14 -12.03 -0.48
N LEU A 218 -7.81 -12.87 0.51
CA LEU A 218 -6.63 -13.73 0.48
C LEU A 218 -6.84 -15.00 -0.37
N GLU A 219 -8.08 -15.32 -0.77
CA GLU A 219 -8.36 -16.50 -1.61
C GLU A 219 -7.64 -16.44 -2.97
N ILE A 220 -7.38 -15.24 -3.50
CA ILE A 220 -6.63 -15.10 -4.74
C ILE A 220 -5.22 -15.66 -4.64
N LEU A 221 -4.61 -15.72 -3.45
CA LEU A 221 -3.28 -16.31 -3.27
C LEU A 221 -3.25 -17.80 -3.61
N LEU A 222 -4.41 -18.49 -3.54
CA LEU A 222 -4.50 -19.90 -3.88
C LEU A 222 -4.22 -20.17 -5.37
N MET A 223 -4.37 -19.16 -6.24
CA MET A 223 -3.99 -19.29 -7.66
C MET A 223 -2.47 -19.42 -7.85
N LEU A 224 -1.67 -19.04 -6.85
CA LEU A 224 -0.21 -19.08 -6.89
C LEU A 224 0.39 -20.38 -6.33
N ARG A 225 -0.45 -21.40 -6.07
CA ARG A 225 0.02 -22.73 -5.67
C ARG A 225 0.99 -23.29 -6.71
N GLY A 226 2.16 -23.71 -6.26
CA GLY A 226 3.26 -24.15 -7.14
C GLY A 226 3.93 -23.03 -7.96
N LYS A 227 3.60 -21.76 -7.69
CA LYS A 227 4.15 -20.55 -8.33
C LYS A 227 4.63 -19.54 -7.28
N SER A 228 5.33 -20.03 -6.26
CA SER A 228 5.81 -19.22 -5.12
C SER A 228 6.64 -18.00 -5.55
N GLN A 229 7.45 -18.11 -6.59
CA GLN A 229 8.28 -16.99 -7.04
C GLN A 229 7.46 -15.80 -7.56
N ALA A 230 6.32 -16.03 -8.22
CA ALA A 230 5.42 -14.96 -8.63
C ALA A 230 4.87 -14.18 -7.43
N PHE A 231 4.51 -14.89 -6.35
CA PHE A 231 4.11 -14.24 -5.10
C PHE A 231 5.25 -13.46 -4.47
N ARG A 232 6.43 -14.09 -4.34
CA ARG A 232 7.62 -13.50 -3.74
C ARG A 232 8.00 -12.19 -4.42
N LEU A 233 8.07 -12.19 -5.76
CA LEU A 233 8.34 -11.01 -6.57
C LEU A 233 7.28 -9.93 -6.37
N LYS A 234 5.99 -10.29 -6.42
CA LYS A 234 4.89 -9.33 -6.22
C LYS A 234 4.89 -8.74 -4.80
N TYR A 235 5.22 -9.53 -3.80
CA TYR A 235 5.29 -9.06 -2.41
C TYR A 235 6.42 -8.04 -2.23
N LEU A 236 7.60 -8.33 -2.80
CA LEU A 236 8.74 -7.40 -2.76
C LEU A 236 8.47 -6.12 -3.53
N GLU A 237 7.82 -6.20 -4.70
CA GLU A 237 7.33 -5.03 -5.44
C GLU A 237 6.46 -4.14 -4.55
N ILE A 238 5.49 -4.72 -3.84
CA ILE A 238 4.60 -3.96 -2.95
C ILE A 238 5.38 -3.29 -1.81
N MET A 239 6.33 -3.99 -1.18
CA MET A 239 7.17 -3.38 -0.13
C MET A 239 7.97 -2.18 -0.68
N LEU A 240 8.44 -2.26 -1.92
CA LEU A 240 9.16 -1.17 -2.57
C LEU A 240 8.24 -0.03 -3.03
N ASP A 241 7.01 -0.28 -3.48
CA ASP A 241 6.01 0.78 -3.73
C ASP A 241 5.70 1.54 -2.42
N VAL A 242 5.49 0.83 -1.32
CA VAL A 242 5.32 1.46 0.01
C VAL A 242 6.54 2.29 0.40
N SER A 243 7.76 1.84 0.07
CA SER A 243 8.99 2.59 0.31
C SER A 243 9.02 3.92 -0.48
N GLY A 244 8.59 3.89 -1.75
CA GLY A 244 8.47 5.08 -2.61
C GLY A 244 7.26 5.97 -2.30
N ALA A 245 6.27 5.48 -1.54
CA ALA A 245 4.97 6.14 -1.42
C ALA A 245 5.02 7.59 -0.88
N GLY A 246 6.03 7.91 -0.05
CA GLY A 246 6.21 9.25 0.52
C GLY A 246 6.93 10.25 -0.37
N ALA A 247 7.43 9.85 -1.54
CA ALA A 247 8.32 10.68 -2.36
C ALA A 247 7.65 11.95 -2.92
N HIS A 248 6.31 11.99 -2.97
CA HIS A 248 5.55 13.19 -3.33
C HIS A 248 5.57 14.27 -2.21
N VAL A 249 5.95 13.90 -0.98
CA VAL A 249 6.18 14.82 0.15
C VAL A 249 7.66 15.05 0.37
N ASP A 250 8.44 13.97 0.38
CA ASP A 250 9.89 14.00 0.59
C ASP A 250 10.55 12.82 -0.13
N ALA A 251 11.30 13.10 -1.19
CA ALA A 251 11.94 12.13 -2.07
C ALA A 251 13.39 11.81 -1.65
N ARG A 252 13.82 12.20 -0.45
CA ARG A 252 15.21 12.02 0.02
C ARG A 252 15.53 10.62 0.54
N GLY A 253 14.52 9.79 0.76
CA GLY A 253 14.65 8.42 1.29
C GLY A 253 13.29 7.71 1.29
N ALA A 254 13.25 6.49 1.81
CA ALA A 254 12.02 5.70 1.95
C ALA A 254 11.21 6.14 3.18
N ILE A 255 10.74 7.39 3.20
CA ILE A 255 10.20 8.03 4.41
C ILE A 255 8.93 7.38 5.00
N ARG A 256 8.27 6.48 4.24
CA ARG A 256 7.09 5.74 4.68
C ARG A 256 7.40 4.30 5.13
N MET A 257 8.55 3.74 4.76
CA MET A 257 8.99 2.41 5.24
C MET A 257 9.65 2.53 6.61
N ILE A 258 8.88 2.99 7.58
CA ILE A 258 9.27 3.16 8.99
C ILE A 258 9.21 1.83 9.74
N GLU A 259 9.81 1.76 10.94
CA GLU A 259 9.93 0.52 11.73
C GLU A 259 8.64 -0.31 11.83
N PRO A 260 7.51 0.23 12.34
CA PRO A 260 6.29 -0.57 12.50
C PRO A 260 5.69 -1.03 11.17
N VAL A 261 5.93 -0.29 10.09
CA VAL A 261 5.46 -0.66 8.75
C VAL A 261 6.27 -1.83 8.23
N CYS A 262 7.60 -1.73 8.26
CA CYS A 262 8.48 -2.78 7.77
C CYS A 262 8.30 -4.09 8.56
N GLN A 263 8.24 -4.02 9.90
CA GLN A 263 7.98 -5.21 10.73
C GLN A 263 6.66 -5.91 10.35
N SER A 264 5.60 -5.13 10.13
CA SER A 264 4.30 -5.69 9.75
C SER A 264 4.36 -6.41 8.40
N PHE A 265 5.06 -5.86 7.41
CA PHE A 265 5.26 -6.51 6.12
C PHE A 265 6.14 -7.77 6.22
N LEU A 266 7.23 -7.73 6.99
CA LEU A 266 8.10 -8.91 7.16
C LEU A 266 7.35 -10.05 7.84
N SER A 267 6.54 -9.76 8.86
CA SER A 267 5.70 -10.75 9.54
C SER A 267 4.60 -11.30 8.62
N ALA A 268 3.92 -10.44 7.85
CA ALA A 268 2.86 -10.86 6.96
C ALA A 268 3.36 -11.73 5.79
N PHE A 269 4.59 -11.53 5.31
CA PHE A 269 5.16 -12.32 4.21
C PHE A 269 5.11 -13.82 4.50
N GLN A 270 5.63 -14.24 5.65
CA GLN A 270 5.69 -15.65 6.03
C GLN A 270 4.28 -16.25 6.21
N VAL A 271 3.35 -15.45 6.74
CA VAL A 271 1.96 -15.86 6.95
C VAL A 271 1.26 -16.11 5.61
N LEU A 272 1.44 -15.22 4.64
CA LEU A 272 0.86 -15.37 3.30
C LEU A 272 1.53 -16.50 2.50
N MET A 273 2.83 -16.71 2.66
CA MET A 273 3.51 -17.90 2.12
C MET A 273 2.85 -19.19 2.62
N ASN A 274 2.47 -19.26 3.90
CA ASN A 274 1.79 -20.43 4.46
C ASN A 274 0.39 -20.66 3.88
N VAL A 275 -0.27 -19.64 3.33
CA VAL A 275 -1.52 -19.80 2.56
C VAL A 275 -1.24 -20.49 1.23
N ILE A 276 -0.20 -20.03 0.53
CA ILE A 276 0.18 -20.56 -0.80
C ILE A 276 0.65 -22.01 -0.69
N THR A 277 1.34 -22.37 0.39
CA THR A 277 1.80 -23.74 0.67
C THR A 277 0.77 -24.59 1.41
N GLU A 278 -0.48 -24.12 1.55
CA GLU A 278 -1.60 -24.84 2.18
C GLU A 278 -1.39 -25.23 3.65
N ASN A 279 -0.43 -24.59 4.33
CA ASN A 279 -0.15 -24.80 5.75
C ASN A 279 -1.09 -23.97 6.64
N LEU A 280 -1.76 -22.95 6.10
CA LEU A 280 -2.64 -22.07 6.84
C LEU A 280 -3.85 -21.65 5.99
N PRO A 281 -5.10 -21.80 6.47
CA PRO A 281 -6.27 -21.32 5.74
C PRO A 281 -6.32 -19.78 5.73
N VAL A 282 -7.02 -19.21 4.75
CA VAL A 282 -7.13 -17.74 4.53
C VAL A 282 -7.57 -16.96 5.78
N ARG A 283 -8.61 -17.42 6.49
CA ARG A 283 -9.07 -16.81 7.74
C ARG A 283 -8.00 -16.86 8.83
N GLY A 284 -7.29 -17.98 8.93
CA GLY A 284 -6.18 -18.15 9.87
C GLY A 284 -5.02 -17.20 9.57
N ALA A 285 -4.71 -17.00 8.28
CA ALA A 285 -3.68 -16.07 7.84
C ALA A 285 -4.06 -14.61 8.17
N TYR A 286 -5.28 -14.20 7.83
CA TYR A 286 -5.78 -12.87 8.17
C TYR A 286 -5.70 -12.59 9.67
N ASN A 287 -6.22 -13.51 10.49
CA ASN A 287 -6.20 -13.36 11.94
C ASN A 287 -4.77 -13.36 12.49
N THR A 288 -3.84 -14.15 11.94
CA THR A 288 -2.43 -14.11 12.36
C THR A 288 -1.80 -12.74 12.11
N VAL A 289 -2.01 -12.15 10.92
CA VAL A 289 -1.51 -10.80 10.61
C VAL A 289 -2.10 -9.76 11.57
N LEU A 290 -3.41 -9.82 11.82
CA LEU A 290 -4.09 -8.89 12.71
C LEU A 290 -3.65 -9.07 14.18
N GLN A 291 -3.46 -10.31 14.64
CA GLN A 291 -3.02 -10.62 15.99
C GLN A 291 -1.60 -10.09 16.26
N HIS A 292 -0.71 -10.14 15.27
CA HIS A 292 0.64 -9.58 15.39
C HIS A 292 0.60 -8.07 15.68
N ARG A 293 -0.34 -7.33 15.08
CA ARG A 293 -0.53 -5.90 15.39
C ARG A 293 -0.98 -5.69 16.84
N GLY A 294 -1.84 -6.56 17.36
CA GLY A 294 -2.23 -6.56 18.76
C GLY A 294 -1.07 -6.81 19.72
N GLN A 295 -0.18 -7.74 19.36
CA GLN A 295 1.02 -8.04 20.14
C GLN A 295 1.97 -6.84 20.22
N LEU A 296 2.20 -6.14 19.10
CA LEU A 296 3.01 -4.93 19.08
C LEU A 296 2.46 -3.84 20.03
N LEU A 297 1.14 -3.68 20.13
CA LEU A 297 0.52 -2.75 21.09
C LEU A 297 0.67 -3.23 22.53
N ALA A 298 0.54 -4.53 22.78
CA ALA A 298 0.74 -5.12 24.11
C ALA A 298 2.18 -4.93 24.60
N GLU A 299 3.18 -5.05 23.72
CA GLU A 299 4.58 -4.74 24.01
C GLU A 299 4.81 -3.27 24.38
N GLN A 300 3.97 -2.35 23.88
CA GLN A 300 3.94 -0.94 24.29
C GLN A 300 3.13 -0.69 25.58
N GLY A 301 2.64 -1.76 26.24
CA GLY A 301 1.94 -1.69 27.53
C GLY A 301 0.43 -1.49 27.43
N PHE A 302 -0.17 -1.65 26.25
CA PHE A 302 -1.62 -1.81 26.10
C PHE A 302 -2.05 -3.23 26.53
N HIS A 303 -3.34 -3.45 26.82
CA HIS A 303 -3.80 -4.78 27.21
C HIS A 303 -3.90 -5.71 25.99
N GLU A 304 -3.83 -7.03 26.21
CA GLU A 304 -3.90 -8.01 25.12
C GLU A 304 -5.30 -8.07 24.51
N LEU A 305 -5.36 -8.00 23.17
CA LEU A 305 -6.58 -8.16 22.38
C LEU A 305 -6.57 -9.51 21.65
N SER A 306 -7.72 -10.17 21.55
CA SER A 306 -7.83 -11.48 20.88
C SER A 306 -8.59 -11.42 19.56
N THR A 307 -8.03 -11.98 18.50
CA THR A 307 -8.76 -12.20 17.24
C THR A 307 -9.90 -13.24 17.34
N ASN A 308 -10.00 -13.97 18.45
CA ASN A 308 -11.11 -14.90 18.71
C ASN A 308 -12.31 -14.22 19.38
N ASN A 309 -12.12 -13.02 19.97
CA ASN A 309 -13.20 -12.20 20.48
C ASN A 309 -13.63 -11.21 19.39
N ARG A 310 -14.93 -11.18 19.05
CA ARG A 310 -15.44 -10.33 17.96
C ARG A 310 -15.25 -8.83 18.23
N SER A 311 -15.40 -8.40 19.47
CA SER A 311 -15.22 -7.01 19.89
C SER A 311 -13.74 -6.62 19.80
N ASP A 312 -12.86 -7.43 20.39
CA ASP A 312 -11.41 -7.20 20.33
C ASP A 312 -10.90 -7.24 18.89
N ARG A 313 -11.38 -8.17 18.06
CA ARG A 313 -11.03 -8.25 16.64
C ARG A 313 -11.46 -7.00 15.89
N ALA A 314 -12.65 -6.44 16.19
CA ALA A 314 -13.09 -5.18 15.61
C ALA A 314 -12.19 -4.01 16.06
N LEU A 315 -11.87 -3.92 17.35
CA LEU A 315 -10.96 -2.92 17.89
C LEU A 315 -9.55 -3.04 17.27
N LEU A 316 -9.03 -4.25 17.11
CA LEU A 316 -7.75 -4.51 16.43
C LEU A 316 -7.75 -3.96 15.00
N ARG A 317 -8.83 -4.19 14.24
CA ARG A 317 -8.97 -3.64 12.88
C ARG A 317 -9.02 -2.11 12.89
N LEU A 318 -9.74 -1.50 13.84
CA LEU A 318 -9.78 -0.05 13.99
C LEU A 318 -8.40 0.53 14.33
N CYS A 319 -7.68 -0.06 15.27
CA CYS A 319 -6.32 0.33 15.62
C CYS A 319 -5.34 0.16 14.44
N ALA A 320 -5.48 -0.92 13.67
CA ALA A 320 -4.67 -1.16 12.47
C ALA A 320 -4.93 -0.08 11.41
N MET A 321 -6.19 0.24 11.10
CA MET A 321 -6.55 1.28 10.11
C MET A 321 -6.11 2.66 10.60
N GLY A 322 -6.23 2.93 11.90
CA GLY A 322 -5.76 4.14 12.56
C GLY A 322 -4.24 4.27 12.62
N ARG A 323 -3.48 3.26 12.17
CA ARG A 323 -2.01 3.17 12.27
C ARG A 323 -1.53 3.40 13.72
N VAL A 324 -2.30 2.94 14.69
CA VAL A 324 -1.99 3.08 16.11
C VAL A 324 -0.68 2.35 16.41
N ALA A 325 0.25 3.05 17.08
CA ALA A 325 1.61 2.55 17.34
C ALA A 325 2.04 2.68 18.80
N ASP A 326 1.23 3.31 19.65
CA ASP A 326 1.52 3.51 21.06
C ASP A 326 0.28 3.32 21.93
N LYS A 327 0.51 3.11 23.23
CA LYS A 327 -0.52 2.85 24.22
C LYS A 327 -1.53 3.99 24.34
N HIS A 328 -1.08 5.25 24.33
CA HIS A 328 -1.96 6.40 24.53
C HIS A 328 -3.01 6.47 23.42
N LEU A 329 -2.57 6.37 22.16
CA LEU A 329 -3.50 6.39 21.04
C LEU A 329 -4.41 5.14 21.02
N ALA A 330 -3.92 3.97 21.45
CA ALA A 330 -4.74 2.77 21.59
C ALA A 330 -5.88 2.96 22.62
N GLU A 331 -5.60 3.57 23.76
CA GLU A 331 -6.60 3.91 24.79
C GLU A 331 -7.64 4.92 24.28
N LEU A 332 -7.25 5.88 23.44
CA LEU A 332 -8.21 6.80 22.79
C LEU A 332 -9.13 6.06 21.82
N PHE A 333 -8.61 5.12 21.03
CA PHE A 333 -9.40 4.28 20.12
C PHE A 333 -10.36 3.37 20.88
N GLU A 334 -9.88 2.71 21.92
CA GLU A 334 -10.71 1.87 22.78
C GLU A 334 -11.84 2.68 23.41
N LYS A 335 -11.50 3.82 24.04
CA LYS A 335 -12.50 4.68 24.67
C LYS A 335 -13.54 5.18 23.68
N ALA A 336 -13.11 5.62 22.50
CA ALA A 336 -14.04 6.00 21.44
C ALA A 336 -14.97 4.85 21.05
N PHE A 337 -14.44 3.65 20.89
CA PHE A 337 -15.18 2.45 20.51
C PHE A 337 -16.15 1.97 21.60
N THR A 338 -15.75 1.98 22.88
CA THR A 338 -16.58 1.56 24.02
C THR A 338 -17.70 2.54 24.33
N ASP A 339 -17.44 3.84 24.13
CA ASP A 339 -18.39 4.91 24.43
C ASP A 339 -19.39 5.15 23.27
N LEU A 340 -19.32 4.38 22.17
CA LEU A 340 -20.32 4.41 21.11
C LEU A 340 -21.70 3.94 21.62
N PRO A 341 -22.81 4.48 21.08
CA PRO A 341 -24.14 3.91 21.34
C PRO A 341 -24.19 2.43 20.94
N GLN A 342 -24.76 1.57 21.80
CA GLN A 342 -24.79 0.12 21.60
C GLN A 342 -25.25 -0.32 20.19
N PRO A 343 -26.33 0.25 19.60
CA PRO A 343 -26.76 -0.16 18.26
C PRO A 343 -25.72 0.17 17.17
N THR A 344 -24.95 1.25 17.34
CA THR A 344 -23.88 1.65 16.42
C THR A 344 -22.66 0.75 16.60
N GLN A 345 -22.30 0.46 17.85
CA GLN A 345 -21.20 -0.45 18.18
C GLN A 345 -21.46 -1.86 17.63
N ASP A 346 -22.67 -2.40 17.81
CA ASP A 346 -23.05 -3.72 17.29
C ASP A 346 -22.95 -3.80 15.76
N LYS A 347 -23.39 -2.75 15.05
CA LYS A 347 -23.27 -2.67 13.58
C LYS A 347 -21.81 -2.65 13.15
N LEU A 348 -20.98 -1.88 13.84
CA LEU A 348 -19.55 -1.79 13.55
C LEU A 348 -18.85 -3.12 13.81
N ILE A 349 -19.12 -3.77 14.94
CA ILE A 349 -18.61 -5.11 15.27
C ILE A 349 -19.04 -6.11 14.21
N ASN A 350 -20.32 -6.09 13.80
CA ASN A 350 -20.81 -6.99 12.77
C ASN A 350 -20.09 -6.78 11.43
N GLY A 351 -20.07 -5.55 10.90
CA GLY A 351 -19.40 -5.25 9.63
C GLY A 351 -17.91 -5.57 9.62
N LEU A 352 -17.19 -5.28 10.71
CA LEU A 352 -15.77 -5.61 10.84
C LEU A 352 -15.48 -7.10 11.06
N ASN A 353 -16.50 -7.93 11.31
CA ASN A 353 -16.34 -9.37 11.51
C ASN A 353 -16.86 -10.25 10.37
N VAL A 354 -17.32 -9.64 9.27
CA VAL A 354 -17.59 -10.33 8.01
C VAL A 354 -16.27 -10.78 7.39
N ASP A 355 -16.21 -12.04 6.95
CA ASP A 355 -14.99 -12.65 6.42
C ASP A 355 -14.89 -12.50 4.89
N GLY A 356 -16.02 -12.57 4.19
CA GLY A 356 -16.03 -12.60 2.72
C GLY A 356 -15.58 -13.95 2.14
N CYS A 357 -15.56 -15.01 2.96
CA CYS A 357 -15.30 -16.39 2.53
C CYS A 357 -16.62 -17.15 2.33
N ASN A 358 -16.57 -18.28 1.63
CA ASN A 358 -17.69 -19.24 1.52
C ASN A 358 -19.01 -18.64 1.00
N GLY A 359 -18.93 -17.65 0.11
CA GLY A 359 -20.11 -17.01 -0.48
C GLY A 359 -20.72 -15.91 0.39
N GLU A 360 -20.07 -15.48 1.47
CA GLU A 360 -20.46 -14.30 2.23
C GLU A 360 -20.08 -13.00 1.48
N ASP A 361 -21.00 -12.05 1.37
CA ASP A 361 -20.71 -10.72 0.85
C ASP A 361 -19.98 -9.89 1.91
N ALA A 362 -18.86 -9.28 1.52
CA ALA A 362 -18.05 -8.46 2.41
C ALA A 362 -17.87 -7.04 1.88
N VAL A 363 -17.70 -6.09 2.81
CA VAL A 363 -17.42 -4.69 2.46
C VAL A 363 -16.03 -4.30 2.93
N ILE A 364 -15.25 -3.78 1.98
CA ILE A 364 -14.03 -3.03 2.27
C ILE A 364 -14.39 -1.55 2.20
N LEU A 365 -14.14 -0.84 3.31
CA LEU A 365 -14.29 0.62 3.37
C LEU A 365 -13.00 1.24 2.84
N TYR A 366 -12.90 1.37 1.52
CA TYR A 366 -11.68 1.74 0.82
C TYR A 366 -11.22 3.16 1.18
N TYR A 367 -9.93 3.33 1.45
CA TYR A 367 -9.28 4.56 1.96
C TYR A 367 -9.56 4.90 3.42
N MET A 368 -10.23 4.03 4.18
CA MET A 368 -10.49 4.32 5.61
C MET A 368 -9.20 4.60 6.41
N PRO A 369 -8.06 3.91 6.19
CA PRO A 369 -6.80 4.28 6.85
C PRO A 369 -6.33 5.71 6.56
N ALA A 370 -6.53 6.21 5.34
CA ALA A 370 -6.20 7.59 4.97
C ALA A 370 -7.14 8.60 5.64
N ILE A 371 -8.42 8.26 5.77
CA ILE A 371 -9.43 9.06 6.48
C ILE A 371 -9.08 9.17 7.97
N PHE A 372 -8.68 8.06 8.63
CA PHE A 372 -8.17 8.11 10.00
C PHE A 372 -6.91 8.97 10.12
N ALA A 373 -5.94 8.80 9.21
CA ALA A 373 -4.70 9.56 9.22
C ALA A 373 -4.95 11.07 9.11
N GLU A 374 -5.86 11.50 8.24
CA GLU A 374 -6.22 12.91 8.10
C GLU A 374 -6.92 13.46 9.35
N ALA A 375 -7.86 12.70 9.92
CA ALA A 375 -8.55 13.08 11.16
C ALA A 375 -7.57 13.24 12.34
N LEU A 376 -6.63 12.30 12.51
CA LEU A 376 -5.58 12.38 13.52
C LEU A 376 -4.61 13.55 13.27
N ARG A 377 -4.33 13.88 11.99
CA ARG A 377 -3.51 15.03 11.62
C ARG A 377 -4.17 16.35 12.03
N VAL A 378 -5.45 16.55 11.68
CA VAL A 378 -6.16 17.81 12.01
C VAL A 378 -6.43 17.95 13.51
N THR A 379 -6.54 16.84 14.25
CA THR A 379 -6.76 16.84 15.71
C THR A 379 -5.48 16.74 16.53
N ARG A 380 -4.29 16.82 15.92
CA ARG A 380 -3.01 16.57 16.61
C ARG A 380 -2.81 17.41 17.86
N THR A 381 -3.24 18.67 17.83
CA THR A 381 -3.13 19.64 18.92
C THR A 381 -4.39 19.73 19.80
N ALA A 382 -5.44 18.99 19.46
CA ALA A 382 -6.69 18.98 20.21
C ALA A 382 -6.54 18.15 21.50
N SER A 383 -7.45 18.39 22.47
CA SER A 383 -7.53 17.59 23.69
C SER A 383 -7.95 16.15 23.37
N ASP A 384 -7.62 15.22 24.28
CA ASP A 384 -8.00 13.82 24.11
C ASP A 384 -9.51 13.63 24.05
N VAL A 385 -10.29 14.44 24.77
CA VAL A 385 -11.76 14.46 24.67
C VAL A 385 -12.20 14.75 23.23
N LYS A 386 -11.57 15.72 22.56
CA LYS A 386 -11.89 16.05 21.16
C LYS A 386 -11.44 14.96 20.19
N LYS A 387 -10.28 14.34 20.42
CA LYS A 387 -9.83 13.19 19.63
C LYS A 387 -10.81 12.02 19.73
N ILE A 388 -11.28 11.70 20.93
CA ILE A 388 -12.30 10.67 21.17
C ILE A 388 -13.58 10.97 20.40
N GLN A 389 -14.10 12.21 20.47
CA GLN A 389 -15.30 12.62 19.72
C GLN A 389 -15.13 12.46 18.20
N VAL A 390 -13.96 12.82 17.66
CA VAL A 390 -13.66 12.65 16.25
C VAL A 390 -13.59 11.16 15.86
N LEU A 391 -12.92 10.33 16.67
CA LEU A 391 -12.85 8.88 16.46
C LEU A 391 -14.25 8.23 16.51
N GLN A 392 -15.10 8.64 17.45
CA GLN A 392 -16.50 8.19 17.53
C GLN A 392 -17.30 8.53 16.28
N SER A 393 -17.11 9.73 15.73
CA SER A 393 -17.77 10.16 14.50
C SER A 393 -17.33 9.31 13.30
N LEU A 394 -16.03 9.05 13.16
CA LEU A 394 -15.51 8.15 12.11
C LEU A 394 -16.06 6.72 12.24
N MET A 395 -16.05 6.17 13.46
CA MET A 395 -16.57 4.83 13.72
C MET A 395 -18.08 4.74 13.45
N SER A 396 -18.83 5.80 13.77
CA SER A 396 -20.26 5.91 13.46
C SER A 396 -20.52 6.00 11.95
N PHE A 397 -19.68 6.73 11.21
CA PHE A 397 -19.72 6.79 9.75
C PHE A 397 -19.43 5.43 9.11
N MET A 398 -18.43 4.69 9.61
CA MET A 398 -18.17 3.30 9.19
C MET A 398 -19.37 2.40 9.45
N ALA A 399 -19.95 2.46 10.66
CA ALA A 399 -21.12 1.65 11.03
C ALA A 399 -22.33 1.90 10.13
N ARG A 400 -22.57 3.16 9.74
CA ARG A 400 -23.62 3.53 8.77
C ARG A 400 -23.35 2.94 7.39
N THR A 401 -22.08 2.91 6.97
CA THR A 401 -21.68 2.41 5.65
C THR A 401 -21.79 0.88 5.53
N TYR A 402 -21.62 0.14 6.63
CA TYR A 402 -21.84 -1.32 6.64
C TYR A 402 -23.33 -1.75 6.57
N ASN A 403 -24.27 -0.84 6.81
CA ASN A 403 -25.68 -1.19 7.07
C ASN A 403 -26.44 -1.74 5.83
N ASP A 404 -25.87 -1.64 4.63
CA ASP A 404 -26.50 -2.07 3.37
C ASP A 404 -25.98 -3.41 2.82
N THR A 405 -25.07 -4.10 3.51
CA THR A 405 -24.60 -5.43 3.12
C THR A 405 -25.23 -6.50 3.98
N LYS A 406 -26.36 -7.03 3.51
CA LYS A 406 -26.86 -8.32 3.95
C LYS A 406 -26.48 -9.37 2.89
N PRO A 407 -26.07 -10.58 3.30
CA PRO A 407 -25.84 -11.67 2.35
C PRO A 407 -27.10 -11.91 1.52
N VAL A 408 -26.97 -12.00 0.21
CA VAL A 408 -28.07 -12.45 -0.66
C VAL A 408 -27.91 -13.96 -0.89
N ASP A 409 -28.83 -14.75 -0.33
CA ASP A 409 -28.82 -16.22 -0.47
C ASP A 409 -28.76 -16.64 -1.95
N GLY A 410 -27.79 -17.48 -2.31
CA GLY A 410 -27.65 -18.07 -3.65
C GLY A 410 -26.76 -17.31 -4.64
N HIS A 411 -26.14 -16.20 -4.23
CA HIS A 411 -25.13 -15.50 -5.02
C HIS A 411 -23.70 -15.95 -4.66
N ILE A 412 -22.78 -15.91 -5.64
CA ILE A 412 -21.35 -16.06 -5.37
C ILE A 412 -20.93 -14.82 -4.58
N GLY A 413 -20.60 -14.99 -3.30
CA GLY A 413 -20.23 -13.89 -2.40
C GLY A 413 -19.24 -12.92 -3.05
N VAL A 414 -19.54 -11.63 -2.96
CA VAL A 414 -18.78 -10.55 -3.58
C VAL A 414 -18.11 -9.71 -2.50
N ILE A 415 -16.83 -9.41 -2.71
CA ILE A 415 -16.13 -8.40 -1.93
C ILE A 415 -16.37 -7.06 -2.61
N LEU A 416 -17.13 -6.20 -1.94
CA LEU A 416 -17.52 -4.88 -2.43
C LEU A 416 -16.62 -3.82 -1.82
N GLU A 417 -16.00 -3.00 -2.66
CA GLU A 417 -15.29 -1.81 -2.21
C GLU A 417 -16.22 -0.61 -2.18
N ARG A 418 -16.08 0.20 -1.14
CA ARG A 418 -16.79 1.47 -0.97
C ARG A 418 -15.77 2.58 -0.76
N ASP A 419 -15.63 3.45 -1.75
CA ASP A 419 -14.68 4.56 -1.72
C ASP A 419 -15.06 5.60 -0.65
N MET A 420 -14.26 5.68 0.42
CA MET A 420 -14.49 6.59 1.55
C MET A 420 -13.85 7.98 1.34
N SER A 421 -13.21 8.24 0.19
CA SER A 421 -12.45 9.49 -0.07
C SER A 421 -13.29 10.75 0.07
N GLY A 422 -14.60 10.68 -0.21
CA GLY A 422 -15.53 11.80 -0.03
C GLY A 422 -15.63 12.33 1.41
N ALA A 423 -15.35 11.49 2.42
CA ALA A 423 -15.37 11.90 3.83
C ALA A 423 -14.27 12.93 4.17
N LYS A 424 -13.19 12.95 3.37
CA LYS A 424 -12.05 13.85 3.53
C LYS A 424 -12.46 15.32 3.45
N ASP A 425 -13.40 15.65 2.57
CA ASP A 425 -13.86 17.03 2.39
C ASP A 425 -14.62 17.54 3.61
N TYR A 426 -15.25 16.65 4.39
CA TYR A 426 -15.92 16.97 5.64
C TYR A 426 -14.92 17.15 6.79
N ILE A 427 -13.92 16.26 6.89
CA ILE A 427 -12.85 16.35 7.91
C ILE A 427 -12.05 17.66 7.79
N ARG A 428 -11.96 18.20 6.58
CA ARG A 428 -11.22 19.44 6.28
C ARG A 428 -12.05 20.71 6.46
N ARG A 429 -13.35 20.63 6.76
CA ARG A 429 -14.18 21.82 6.94
C ARG A 429 -13.80 22.55 8.23
N GLU A 430 -13.91 23.87 8.18
CA GLU A 430 -13.87 24.68 9.39
C GLU A 430 -14.97 24.21 10.36
N GLY A 431 -14.64 24.14 11.65
CA GLY A 431 -15.55 23.65 12.68
C GLY A 431 -15.63 22.13 12.83
N PHE A 432 -14.97 21.31 12.00
CA PHE A 432 -15.00 19.83 12.16
C PHE A 432 -14.51 19.36 13.54
N ILE A 433 -13.47 20.01 14.09
CA ILE A 433 -12.94 19.65 15.43
C ILE A 433 -13.96 20.03 16.52
N ASP A 434 -14.71 21.10 16.32
CA ASP A 434 -15.70 21.59 17.28
C ASP A 434 -16.96 20.73 17.25
N ASP A 435 -17.41 20.35 16.05
CA ASP A 435 -18.52 19.45 15.79
C ASP A 435 -18.16 18.34 14.78
N PRO A 436 -17.64 17.19 15.26
CA PRO A 436 -17.32 16.06 14.40
C PRO A 436 -18.55 15.41 13.76
N THR A 437 -19.76 15.69 14.25
CA THR A 437 -21.01 15.10 13.71
C THR A 437 -21.36 15.63 12.32
N ILE A 438 -20.61 16.61 11.80
CA ILE A 438 -20.68 17.02 10.39
C ILE A 438 -20.48 15.83 9.42
N LEU A 439 -19.74 14.78 9.81
CA LEU A 439 -19.65 13.54 9.03
C LEU A 439 -20.99 12.80 8.90
N ASP A 440 -21.99 13.08 9.73
CA ASP A 440 -23.33 12.54 9.59
C ASP A 440 -24.04 13.01 8.32
N GLN A 441 -23.60 14.15 7.78
CA GLN A 441 -24.06 14.70 6.51
C GLN A 441 -23.37 14.05 5.30
N CYS A 442 -22.26 13.34 5.50
CA CYS A 442 -21.61 12.61 4.43
C CYS A 442 -22.49 11.42 4.03
N VAL A 443 -23.02 11.46 2.81
CA VAL A 443 -23.77 10.34 2.24
C VAL A 443 -22.83 9.13 2.14
N PRO A 444 -23.21 7.97 2.71
CA PRO A 444 -22.39 6.77 2.59
C PRO A 444 -22.17 6.42 1.11
N PRO A 445 -20.94 6.09 0.70
CA PRO A 445 -20.67 5.66 -0.66
C PRO A 445 -21.46 4.40 -1.00
N VAL A 446 -22.01 4.36 -2.21
CA VAL A 446 -22.61 3.16 -2.81
C VAL A 446 -21.47 2.26 -3.28
N ALA A 447 -21.66 0.94 -3.23
CA ALA A 447 -20.65 -0.02 -3.71
C ALA A 447 -20.26 0.30 -5.16
N THR A 448 -18.96 0.40 -5.41
CA THR A 448 -18.40 0.47 -6.76
C THR A 448 -18.17 -0.97 -7.23
N CYS A 449 -18.83 -1.36 -8.32
CA CYS A 449 -18.69 -2.69 -8.93
C CYS A 449 -17.35 -2.87 -9.62
#